data_AF-A0A2T9JDA8-F1
#
_entry.id   AF-A0A2T9JDA8-F1
#
_cell.length_a   1.000
_cell.length_b   1.000
_cell.length_c   1.000
_cell.angle_alpha   90.00
_cell.angle_beta   90.00
_cell.angle_gamma   90.00
#
_symmetry.space_group_name_H-M   'P 1'
#
loop_
_entity.id
_entity.type
_entity.pdbx_description
1 polymer ?
#
loop_
_entity_poly.entity_id
_entity_poly.type
_entity_poly.pdbx_seq_one_letter_code
_entity_poly.pdbx_strand_id
1 'polypeptide(L)'
;MRIVIDKLAVLNPFAKLPDEETAARAARAGAVGAWLAAVSSAFGAAMIFLKLDVYVDEMRRQVQATAAMQDPAMAEAMMANAAPSIVWTTIGFSGLVGLVYVLLGVVQWRRKTRLIPLLLLLFAIYGLAVSLLAIVGHKASNPYSSLGQLSVGLVLSIATLLCFIAGTRGGFRLHALKKAG
;
A
#
# COMPACT_ATOMS: atom_id res chain seq x y z
N MET A 1 0.25 9.62 29.65
CA MET A 1 1.28 9.47 28.59
C MET A 1 1.89 8.07 28.49
N ARG A 2 2.15 7.34 29.59
CA ARG A 2 2.72 5.96 29.58
C ARG A 2 1.99 4.95 28.67
N ILE A 3 0.65 4.99 28.65
CA ILE A 3 -0.18 4.04 27.88
C ILE A 3 0.07 4.10 26.36
N VAL A 4 0.41 5.28 25.82
CA VAL A 4 0.65 5.44 24.37
C VAL A 4 2.04 4.92 24.00
N ILE A 5 3.04 5.14 24.86
CA ILE A 5 4.43 4.69 24.65
C ILE A 5 4.50 3.15 24.67
N ASP A 6 3.79 2.49 25.59
CA ASP A 6 3.73 1.02 25.64
C ASP A 6 3.04 0.41 24.40
N LYS A 7 2.04 1.09 23.84
CA LYS A 7 1.36 0.62 22.61
C LYS A 7 2.22 0.82 21.36
N LEU A 8 3.02 1.88 21.30
CA LEU A 8 3.98 2.10 20.22
C LEU A 8 5.17 1.14 20.28
N ALA A 9 5.52 0.62 21.46
CA ALA A 9 6.58 -0.38 21.60
C ALA A 9 6.30 -1.66 20.80
N VAL A 10 5.03 -1.99 20.56
CA VAL A 10 4.62 -3.14 19.72
C VAL A 10 5.02 -2.95 18.25
N LEU A 11 5.08 -1.70 17.78
CA LEU A 11 5.50 -1.35 16.42
C LEU A 11 7.02 -1.27 16.28
N ASN A 12 7.78 -1.28 17.38
CA ASN A 12 9.23 -1.32 17.33
C ASN A 12 9.68 -2.65 16.69
N PRO A 13 10.35 -2.62 15.52
CA PRO A 13 10.78 -3.82 14.78
C PRO A 13 11.75 -4.70 15.57
N PHE A 14 12.45 -4.14 16.56
CA PHE A 14 13.51 -4.82 17.33
C PHE A 14 13.10 -5.20 18.75
N ALA A 15 11.90 -4.81 19.21
CA ALA A 15 11.46 -5.16 20.56
C ALA A 15 11.26 -6.67 20.74
N LYS A 16 11.50 -7.19 21.94
CA LYS A 16 11.14 -8.58 22.26
C LYS A 16 9.64 -8.68 22.53
N LEU A 17 9.05 -9.84 22.19
CA LEU A 17 7.65 -10.17 22.44
C LEU A 17 7.61 -11.30 23.49
N PRO A 18 7.57 -10.97 24.79
CA PRO A 18 7.83 -11.94 25.86
C PRO A 18 6.69 -12.95 26.03
N ASP A 19 5.44 -12.48 26.00
CA ASP A 19 4.25 -13.24 26.33
C ASP A 19 3.27 -13.39 25.15
N GLU A 20 2.28 -14.27 25.31
CA GLU A 20 1.28 -14.57 24.28
C GLU A 20 0.38 -13.37 23.97
N GLU A 21 0.02 -12.57 24.98
CA GLU A 21 -0.87 -11.42 24.81
C GLU A 21 -0.20 -10.33 23.97
N THR A 22 1.07 -10.03 24.24
CA THR A 22 1.89 -9.08 23.50
C THR A 22 2.14 -9.57 22.08
N ALA A 23 2.41 -10.87 21.88
CA ALA A 23 2.53 -11.47 20.55
C ALA A 23 1.21 -11.41 19.76
N ALA A 24 0.07 -11.63 20.41
CA ALA A 24 -1.24 -11.51 19.79
C ALA A 24 -1.61 -10.07 19.41
N ARG A 25 -1.23 -9.09 20.25
CA ARG A 25 -1.36 -7.66 19.95
C ARG A 25 -0.51 -7.27 18.75
N ALA A 26 0.75 -7.71 18.72
CA ALA A 26 1.64 -7.52 17.57
C ALA A 26 1.05 -8.15 16.29
N ALA A 27 0.52 -9.37 16.35
CA ALA A 27 -0.09 -10.04 15.21
C ALA A 27 -1.29 -9.26 14.62
N ARG A 28 -2.07 -8.60 15.48
CA ARG A 28 -3.19 -7.72 15.07
C ARG A 28 -2.75 -6.42 14.43
N ALA A 29 -1.52 -5.95 14.67
CA ALA A 29 -0.98 -4.81 13.94
C ALA A 29 -0.96 -5.06 12.42
N GLY A 30 -0.76 -6.33 11.99
CA GLY A 30 -0.86 -6.69 10.57
C GLY A 30 -2.25 -6.43 9.95
N ALA A 31 -3.32 -6.54 10.73
CA ALA A 31 -4.67 -6.19 10.28
C ALA A 31 -4.85 -4.66 10.15
N VAL A 32 -4.31 -3.90 11.09
CA VAL A 32 -4.29 -2.43 11.03
C VAL A 32 -3.54 -1.96 9.78
N GLY A 33 -2.38 -2.56 9.49
CA GLY A 33 -1.64 -2.28 8.25
C GLY A 33 -2.47 -2.56 6.99
N ALA A 34 -3.22 -3.66 6.96
CA ALA A 34 -4.08 -3.98 5.82
C ALA A 34 -5.19 -2.93 5.65
N TRP A 35 -5.82 -2.48 6.74
CA TRP A 35 -6.83 -1.42 6.66
C TRP A 35 -6.24 -0.07 6.25
N LEU A 36 -5.04 0.28 6.70
CA LEU A 36 -4.34 1.49 6.22
C LEU A 36 -4.04 1.41 4.72
N ALA A 37 -3.65 0.23 4.21
CA ALA A 37 -3.47 0.00 2.79
C ALA A 37 -4.80 0.11 2.02
N ALA A 38 -5.90 -0.40 2.57
CA ALA A 38 -7.23 -0.24 1.97
C ALA A 38 -7.65 1.24 1.86
N VAL A 39 -7.45 2.01 2.94
CA VAL A 39 -7.72 3.46 2.95
C VAL A 39 -6.86 4.19 1.92
N SER A 40 -5.57 3.86 1.85
CA SER A 40 -4.66 4.43 0.85
C SER A 40 -5.11 4.12 -0.58
N SER A 41 -5.59 2.91 -0.83
CA SER A 41 -6.09 2.48 -2.14
C SER A 41 -7.39 3.19 -2.53
N ALA A 42 -8.34 3.31 -1.59
CA ALA A 42 -9.57 4.06 -1.81
C ALA A 42 -9.28 5.56 -2.04
N PHE A 43 -8.36 6.13 -1.28
CA PHE A 43 -7.92 7.52 -1.46
C PHE A 43 -7.28 7.74 -2.84
N GLY A 44 -6.41 6.83 -3.29
CA GLY A 44 -5.82 6.89 -4.62
C GLY A 44 -6.87 6.85 -5.74
N ALA A 45 -7.84 5.92 -5.64
CA ALA A 45 -8.95 5.82 -6.59
C ALA A 45 -9.81 7.09 -6.61
N ALA A 46 -10.15 7.62 -5.43
CA ALA A 46 -10.93 8.85 -5.29
C ALA A 46 -10.19 10.05 -5.88
N MET A 47 -8.87 10.14 -5.69
CA MET A 47 -8.05 11.22 -6.25
C MET A 47 -8.02 11.19 -7.79
N ILE A 48 -7.90 10.01 -8.40
CA ILE A 48 -8.00 9.84 -9.85
C ILE A 48 -9.39 10.26 -10.34
N PHE A 49 -10.43 9.81 -9.65
CA PHE A 49 -11.81 10.12 -10.01
C PHE A 49 -12.12 11.63 -9.91
N LEU A 50 -11.69 12.29 -8.83
CA LEU A 50 -11.93 13.72 -8.60
C LEU A 50 -11.11 14.64 -9.51
N LYS A 51 -9.97 14.14 -10.03
CA LYS A 51 -9.09 14.87 -10.95
C LYS A 51 -8.99 14.15 -12.28
N LEU A 52 -10.11 13.73 -12.85
CA LEU A 52 -10.11 12.86 -14.03
C LEU A 52 -9.42 13.50 -15.26
N ASP A 53 -9.68 14.79 -15.52
CA ASP A 53 -9.12 15.52 -16.66
C ASP A 53 -7.61 15.66 -16.52
N VAL A 54 -7.21 16.14 -15.33
CA VAL A 54 -5.86 16.05 -14.76
C VAL A 54 -5.58 14.60 -14.34
N TYR A 55 -5.98 13.59 -15.09
CA TYR A 55 -5.38 12.25 -15.01
C TYR A 55 -5.08 11.81 -16.43
N VAL A 56 -6.10 11.95 -17.28
CA VAL A 56 -6.05 11.71 -18.72
C VAL A 56 -4.97 12.56 -19.42
N ASP A 57 -4.79 13.84 -19.08
CA ASP A 57 -3.85 14.71 -19.80
C ASP A 57 -2.38 14.29 -19.66
N GLU A 58 -1.94 13.95 -18.45
CA GLU A 58 -0.63 13.37 -18.17
C GLU A 58 -0.48 11.98 -18.75
N MET A 59 -1.52 11.14 -18.72
CA MET A 59 -1.46 9.85 -19.41
C MET A 59 -1.19 10.08 -20.91
N ARG A 60 -1.84 11.09 -21.51
CA ARG A 60 -1.59 11.50 -22.89
C ARG A 60 -0.15 12.00 -23.08
N ARG A 61 0.38 12.80 -22.16
CA ARG A 61 1.80 13.24 -22.17
C ARG A 61 2.78 12.08 -22.05
N GLN A 62 2.52 11.11 -21.19
CA GLN A 62 3.38 9.94 -20.99
C GLN A 62 3.37 9.01 -22.21
N VAL A 63 2.18 8.81 -22.81
CA VAL A 63 2.07 8.07 -24.06
C VAL A 63 2.81 8.80 -25.17
N GLN A 64 2.66 10.11 -25.31
CA GLN A 64 3.41 10.90 -26.30
C GLN A 64 4.94 10.86 -26.08
N ALA A 65 5.39 10.93 -24.83
CA ALA A 65 6.80 10.82 -24.48
C ALA A 65 7.39 9.43 -24.80
N THR A 66 6.57 8.38 -24.69
CA THR A 66 6.97 7.00 -25.02
C THR A 66 6.82 6.74 -26.53
N ALA A 67 5.82 7.34 -27.16
CA ALA A 67 5.55 7.27 -28.60
C ALA A 67 6.54 8.04 -29.45
N ALA A 68 7.26 9.03 -28.88
CA ALA A 68 8.43 9.61 -29.54
C ALA A 68 9.52 8.55 -29.84
N MET A 69 9.44 7.35 -29.25
CA MET A 69 10.26 6.18 -29.57
C MET A 69 9.55 5.12 -30.43
N GLN A 70 8.30 5.34 -30.86
CA GLN A 70 7.45 4.43 -31.64
C GLN A 70 6.64 5.20 -32.73
N ASP A 71 5.66 4.55 -33.37
CA ASP A 71 4.77 5.17 -34.36
C ASP A 71 3.75 6.12 -33.69
N PRO A 72 3.78 7.44 -33.98
CA PRO A 72 2.88 8.41 -33.38
C PRO A 72 1.41 8.19 -33.73
N ALA A 73 1.09 7.61 -34.90
CA ALA A 73 -0.29 7.32 -35.30
C ALA A 73 -0.89 6.19 -34.45
N MET A 74 -0.07 5.19 -34.10
CA MET A 74 -0.49 4.10 -33.21
C MET A 74 -0.72 4.59 -31.78
N ALA A 75 0.12 5.51 -31.30
CA ALA A 75 -0.01 6.10 -29.96
C ALA A 75 -1.27 6.96 -29.81
N GLU A 76 -1.61 7.74 -30.85
CA GLU A 76 -2.82 8.55 -30.89
C GLU A 76 -4.08 7.66 -30.95
N ALA A 77 -4.06 6.61 -31.76
CA ALA A 77 -5.14 5.63 -31.83
C ALA A 77 -5.33 4.86 -30.50
N MET A 78 -4.24 4.53 -29.80
CA MET A 78 -4.29 3.92 -28.48
C MET A 78 -4.88 4.88 -27.44
N MET A 79 -4.55 6.17 -27.50
CA MET A 79 -5.13 7.15 -26.59
C MET A 79 -6.60 7.44 -26.86
N ALA A 80 -7.03 7.51 -28.12
CA ALA A 80 -8.42 7.75 -28.45
C ALA A 80 -9.35 6.63 -27.98
N ASN A 81 -8.91 5.37 -28.07
CA ASN A 81 -9.75 4.20 -27.80
C ASN A 81 -9.54 3.58 -26.42
N ALA A 82 -8.30 3.57 -25.91
CA ALA A 82 -7.97 2.89 -24.66
C ALA A 82 -7.98 3.83 -23.45
N ALA A 83 -7.79 5.15 -23.61
CA ALA A 83 -7.67 6.06 -22.46
C ALA A 83 -8.85 5.95 -21.47
N PRO A 84 -10.13 6.02 -21.89
CA PRO A 84 -11.24 5.96 -20.94
C PRO A 84 -11.30 4.61 -20.22
N SER A 85 -11.06 3.51 -20.96
CA SER A 85 -11.07 2.16 -20.40
C SER A 85 -9.95 1.95 -19.37
N ILE A 86 -8.76 2.48 -19.62
CA ILE A 86 -7.61 2.38 -18.71
C ILE A 86 -7.94 3.07 -17.40
N VAL A 87 -8.46 4.30 -17.44
CA VAL A 87 -8.77 5.07 -16.23
C VAL A 87 -9.80 4.35 -15.36
N TRP A 88 -10.92 3.92 -15.96
CA TRP A 88 -11.95 3.20 -15.22
C TRP A 88 -11.46 1.84 -14.70
N THR A 89 -10.63 1.16 -15.47
CA THR A 89 -9.99 -0.09 -15.02
C THR A 89 -9.06 0.18 -13.84
N THR A 90 -8.27 1.26 -13.84
CA THR A 90 -7.39 1.64 -12.73
C THR A 90 -8.18 1.98 -11.47
N ILE A 91 -9.26 2.76 -11.58
CA ILE A 91 -10.13 3.10 -10.46
C ILE A 91 -10.80 1.82 -9.92
N GLY A 92 -11.41 1.01 -10.79
CA GLY A 92 -12.10 -0.21 -10.42
C GLY A 92 -11.16 -1.26 -9.79
N PHE A 93 -9.98 -1.44 -10.37
CA PHE A 93 -8.95 -2.33 -9.84
C PHE A 93 -8.45 -1.86 -8.48
N SER A 94 -8.26 -0.54 -8.30
CA SER A 94 -7.89 0.03 -7.00
C SER A 94 -9.00 -0.21 -5.95
N GLY A 95 -10.27 -0.02 -6.32
CA GLY A 95 -11.41 -0.38 -5.47
C GLY A 95 -11.41 -1.86 -5.06
N LEU A 96 -11.18 -2.75 -6.02
CA LEU A 96 -11.08 -4.20 -5.77
C LEU A 96 -9.92 -4.55 -4.83
N VAL A 97 -8.74 -3.99 -5.06
CA VAL A 97 -7.56 -4.16 -4.21
C VAL A 97 -7.84 -3.66 -2.79
N GLY A 98 -8.47 -2.49 -2.65
CA GLY A 98 -8.92 -1.96 -1.37
C GLY A 98 -9.85 -2.92 -0.63
N LEU A 99 -10.83 -3.52 -1.32
CA LEU A 99 -11.72 -4.52 -0.75
C LEU A 99 -10.96 -5.77 -0.29
N VAL A 100 -10.03 -6.27 -1.09
CA VAL A 100 -9.17 -7.41 -0.71
C VAL A 100 -8.39 -7.09 0.56
N TYR A 101 -7.81 -5.89 0.69
CA TYR A 101 -7.13 -5.46 1.91
C TYR A 101 -8.05 -5.41 3.13
N VAL A 102 -9.30 -4.94 2.98
CA VAL A 102 -10.29 -4.97 4.07
C VAL A 102 -10.55 -6.41 4.53
N LEU A 103 -10.81 -7.32 3.59
CA LEU A 103 -11.06 -8.73 3.88
C LEU A 103 -9.86 -9.40 4.56
N LEU A 104 -8.65 -9.19 4.03
CA LEU A 104 -7.42 -9.69 4.62
C LEU A 104 -7.20 -9.12 6.03
N GLY A 105 -7.50 -7.84 6.26
CA GLY A 105 -7.46 -7.22 7.58
C GLY A 105 -8.42 -7.89 8.56
N VAL A 106 -9.67 -8.15 8.14
CA VAL A 106 -10.66 -8.88 8.96
C VAL A 106 -10.21 -10.31 9.27
N VAL A 107 -9.71 -11.03 8.27
CA VAL A 107 -9.19 -12.40 8.44
C VAL A 107 -8.00 -12.39 9.40
N GLN A 108 -7.06 -11.45 9.24
CA GLN A 108 -5.88 -11.33 10.09
C GLN A 108 -6.25 -10.94 11.52
N TRP A 109 -7.24 -10.07 11.71
CA TRP A 109 -7.72 -9.68 13.04
C TRP A 109 -8.27 -10.88 13.82
N ARG A 110 -9.03 -11.75 13.15
CA ARG A 110 -9.65 -12.94 13.75
C ARG A 110 -8.65 -14.10 13.90
N ARG A 111 -7.89 -14.43 12.85
CA ARG A 111 -7.05 -15.64 12.81
C ARG A 111 -5.60 -15.42 13.26
N LYS A 112 -5.11 -14.17 13.37
CA LYS A 112 -3.75 -13.83 13.80
C LYS A 112 -2.69 -14.67 13.07
N THR A 113 -2.83 -14.80 11.75
CA THR A 113 -1.98 -15.69 10.95
C THR A 113 -0.56 -15.12 10.81
N ARG A 114 0.42 -15.98 10.53
CA ARG A 114 1.81 -15.57 10.22
C ARG A 114 2.03 -15.25 8.73
N LEU A 115 1.27 -15.89 7.84
CA LEU A 115 1.50 -15.80 6.38
C LEU A 115 0.93 -14.54 5.76
N ILE A 116 -0.28 -14.12 6.14
CA ILE A 116 -0.91 -12.91 5.59
C ILE A 116 -0.02 -11.67 5.80
N PRO A 117 0.39 -11.31 7.03
CA PRO A 117 1.22 -10.12 7.23
C PRO A 117 2.59 -10.23 6.56
N LEU A 118 3.14 -11.45 6.38
CA LEU A 118 4.39 -11.67 5.67
C LEU A 118 4.25 -11.35 4.17
N LEU A 119 3.21 -11.86 3.51
CA LEU A 119 2.96 -11.59 2.10
C LEU A 119 2.69 -10.09 1.86
N LEU A 120 1.89 -9.47 2.73
CA LEU A 120 1.61 -8.04 2.66
C LEU A 120 2.86 -7.20 2.93
N LEU A 121 3.76 -7.65 3.80
CA LEU A 121 5.06 -7.01 4.01
C LEU A 121 5.90 -7.03 2.73
N LEU A 122 5.99 -8.17 2.05
CA LEU A 122 6.74 -8.29 0.80
C LEU A 122 6.18 -7.36 -0.29
N PHE A 123 4.86 -7.31 -0.44
CA PHE A 123 4.21 -6.40 -1.38
C PHE A 123 4.41 -4.93 -1.01
N ALA A 124 4.37 -4.58 0.28
CA ALA A 124 4.62 -3.22 0.74
C ALA A 124 6.07 -2.79 0.47
N ILE A 125 7.06 -3.66 0.70
CA ILE A 125 8.47 -3.40 0.39
C ILE A 125 8.65 -3.19 -1.10
N TYR A 126 8.09 -4.08 -1.93
CA TYR A 126 8.16 -3.95 -3.39
C TYR A 126 7.53 -2.64 -3.87
N GLY A 127 6.32 -2.32 -3.42
CA GLY A 127 5.63 -1.08 -3.79
C GLY A 127 6.39 0.17 -3.36
N LEU A 128 6.99 0.15 -2.17
CA LEU A 128 7.84 1.25 -1.69
C LEU A 128 9.11 1.39 -2.54
N ALA A 129 9.76 0.29 -2.89
CA ALA A 129 10.95 0.29 -3.75
C ALA A 129 10.64 0.87 -5.14
N VAL A 130 9.53 0.45 -5.77
CA VAL A 130 9.07 1.00 -7.06
C VAL A 130 8.80 2.50 -6.95
N SER A 131 8.13 2.92 -5.86
CA SER A 131 7.83 4.34 -5.62
C SER A 131 9.10 5.18 -5.45
N LEU A 132 10.07 4.68 -4.69
CA LEU A 132 11.35 5.35 -4.49
C LEU A 132 12.16 5.43 -5.80
N LEU A 133 12.16 4.37 -6.60
CA LEU A 133 12.80 4.36 -7.92
C LEU A 133 12.17 5.40 -8.86
N ALA A 134 10.83 5.55 -8.83
CA ALA A 134 10.15 6.58 -9.62
C ALA A 134 10.55 7.99 -9.18
N ILE A 135 10.71 8.22 -7.87
CA ILE A 135 11.16 9.51 -7.31
C ILE A 135 12.59 9.82 -7.74
N VAL A 136 13.52 8.89 -7.54
CA VAL A 136 14.94 9.07 -7.91
C VAL A 136 15.11 9.22 -9.43
N GLY A 137 14.32 8.50 -10.21
CA GLY A 137 14.33 8.57 -11.67
C GLY A 137 13.69 9.84 -12.26
N HIS A 138 13.28 10.82 -11.44
CA HIS A 138 12.55 12.03 -11.85
C HIS A 138 11.24 11.74 -12.62
N LYS A 139 10.74 10.50 -12.57
CA LYS A 139 9.46 10.09 -13.14
C LYS A 139 8.29 10.34 -12.17
N ALA A 140 8.59 10.80 -10.95
CA ALA A 140 7.60 11.10 -9.92
C ALA A 140 7.06 12.54 -9.97
N SER A 141 7.50 13.39 -10.91
CA SER A 141 6.86 14.69 -11.15
C SER A 141 5.50 14.47 -11.83
N ASN A 142 4.60 13.79 -11.14
CA ASN A 142 3.25 13.54 -11.59
C ASN A 142 2.43 14.79 -11.20
N PRO A 143 1.91 15.57 -12.15
CA PRO A 143 1.19 16.83 -11.88
C PRO A 143 -0.04 16.68 -10.97
N TYR A 144 -0.44 15.45 -10.63
CA TYR A 144 -1.65 15.16 -9.84
C TYR A 144 -1.38 14.95 -8.37
N SER A 145 -0.12 14.67 -8.03
CA SER A 145 0.37 14.41 -6.69
C SER A 145 1.09 15.65 -6.18
N SER A 146 0.42 16.46 -5.36
CA SER A 146 1.12 17.57 -4.70
C SER A 146 2.22 17.03 -3.77
N LEU A 147 3.24 17.86 -3.46
CA LEU A 147 4.25 17.52 -2.46
C LEU A 147 3.63 17.03 -1.14
N GLY A 148 2.54 17.67 -0.71
CA GLY A 148 1.78 17.23 0.46
C GLY A 148 1.17 15.82 0.31
N GLN A 149 0.63 15.48 -0.86
CA GLN A 149 0.09 14.15 -1.12
C GLN A 149 1.17 13.06 -1.16
N LEU A 150 2.34 13.38 -1.73
CA LEU A 150 3.50 12.48 -1.71
C LEU A 150 3.98 12.25 -0.27
N SER A 151 4.07 13.30 0.55
CA SER A 151 4.45 13.18 1.96
C SER A 151 3.46 12.33 2.75
N VAL A 152 2.14 12.57 2.60
CA VAL A 152 1.10 11.78 3.28
C VAL A 152 1.16 10.32 2.84
N GLY A 153 1.31 10.06 1.53
CA GLY A 153 1.44 8.71 0.99
C GLY A 153 2.67 7.97 1.52
N LEU A 154 3.81 8.66 1.65
CA LEU A 154 5.04 8.09 2.21
C LEU A 154 4.86 7.76 3.70
N VAL A 155 4.27 8.66 4.48
CA VAL A 155 3.99 8.43 5.91
C VAL A 155 3.06 7.23 6.10
N LEU A 156 1.98 7.14 5.33
CA LEU A 156 1.06 6.00 5.38
C LEU A 156 1.74 4.70 4.96
N SER A 157 2.62 4.74 3.95
CA SER A 157 3.40 3.58 3.51
C SER A 157 4.34 3.09 4.61
N ILE A 158 5.05 3.99 5.28
CA ILE A 158 5.94 3.65 6.40
C ILE A 158 5.14 3.08 7.57
N ALA A 159 4.02 3.71 7.94
CA ALA A 159 3.15 3.22 9.01
C ALA A 159 2.60 1.82 8.70
N THR A 160 2.18 1.58 7.46
CA THR A 160 1.72 0.29 6.97
C THR A 160 2.83 -0.77 7.03
N LEU A 161 4.04 -0.40 6.60
CA LEU A 161 5.22 -1.27 6.66
C LEU A 161 5.52 -1.70 8.10
N LEU A 162 5.56 -0.75 9.05
CA LEU A 162 5.77 -1.05 10.47
C LEU A 162 4.68 -1.98 11.03
N CYS A 163 3.43 -1.76 10.63
CA CYS A 163 2.31 -2.63 11.00
C CYS A 163 2.50 -4.07 10.47
N PHE A 164 2.94 -4.25 9.23
CA PHE A 164 3.20 -5.58 8.67
C PHE A 164 4.43 -6.25 9.27
N ILE A 165 5.48 -5.51 9.62
CA ILE A 165 6.63 -6.05 10.36
C ILE A 165 6.19 -6.55 11.74
N ALA A 166 5.44 -5.74 12.49
CA ALA A 166 4.90 -6.12 13.79
C ALA A 166 3.93 -7.31 13.67
N GLY A 167 3.04 -7.30 12.67
CA GLY A 167 2.12 -8.39 12.36
C GLY A 167 2.83 -9.72 12.10
N THR A 168 3.89 -9.68 11.30
CA THR A 168 4.69 -10.85 10.94
C THR A 168 5.40 -11.41 12.18
N ARG A 169 6.15 -10.57 12.91
CA ARG A 169 6.82 -10.96 14.16
C ARG A 169 5.85 -11.54 15.19
N GLY A 170 4.71 -10.86 15.39
CA GLY A 170 3.66 -11.32 16.29
C GLY A 170 3.10 -12.68 15.91
N GLY A 171 2.78 -12.90 14.63
CA GLY A 171 2.25 -14.16 14.13
C GLY A 171 3.23 -15.33 14.30
N PHE A 172 4.52 -15.14 13.99
CA PHE A 172 5.54 -16.17 14.19
C PHE A 172 5.75 -16.49 15.67
N ARG A 173 5.87 -15.46 16.53
CA ARG A 173 6.06 -15.66 17.97
C ARG A 173 4.88 -16.34 18.62
N LEU A 174 3.65 -15.92 18.30
CA LEU A 174 2.42 -16.51 18.82
C LEU A 174 2.33 -18.00 18.47
N HIS A 175 2.67 -18.36 17.22
CA HIS A 175 2.67 -19.75 16.80
C HIS A 175 3.75 -20.58 17.53
N ALA A 176 4.94 -20.02 17.75
CA ALA A 176 6.00 -20.70 18.51
C ALA A 176 5.61 -20.92 19.97
N LEU A 177 5.02 -19.92 20.64
CA LEU A 177 4.55 -20.04 22.02
C LEU A 177 3.47 -21.11 22.17
N LYS A 178 2.50 -21.16 21.25
CA LYS A 178 1.44 -22.17 21.23
C LYS A 178 1.91 -23.60 20.95
N LYS A 179 3.11 -23.78 20.40
CA LYS A 179 3.70 -25.10 20.16
C LYS A 179 4.55 -25.57 21.36
N ALA A 180 4.98 -24.64 22.20
CA ALA A 180 5.88 -24.91 23.32
C ALA A 180 5.15 -25.19 24.65
N GLY A 181 3.89 -24.77 24.76
CA GLY A 181 2.96 -25.17 25.84
C GLY A 181 1.98 -26.22 25.35
#